data_AF-A0A1Q7C7C3-F1
#
_entry.id   AF-A0A1Q7C7C3-F1
#
_cell.length_a   1.000
_cell.length_b   1.000
_cell.length_c   1.000
_cell.angle_alpha   90.00
_cell.angle_beta   90.00
_cell.angle_gamma   90.00
#
_symmetry.space_group_name_H-M   'P 1'
#
loop_
_entity.id
_entity.type
_entity.pdbx_description
1 polymer ?
#
loop_
_entity_poly.entity_id
_entity_poly.type
_entity_poly.pdbx_seq_one_letter_code
_entity_poly.pdbx_strand_id
1 'polypeptide(L)'
;MAANPDALAFLGTGDTDAYNLAAVRTKTGGTWLAGAFDLDPRSLQAIKDGALFASVSPEHFLKGALAGWLEAEHGRAGTPLPEGWLYISGLVVTSANIDGIVARQQSDASKLAWFKPQIEKATSDPGMFLRPLDQAR
;
A
#
# COMPACT_ATOMS: atom_id res chain seq x y z
N MET A 1 -2.01 -15.67 -19.80
CA MET A 1 -1.19 -15.08 -20.87
C MET A 1 -1.55 -15.62 -22.24
N ALA A 2 -1.67 -16.93 -22.42
CA ALA A 2 -2.09 -17.50 -23.71
C ALA A 2 -3.38 -16.90 -24.31
N ALA A 3 -4.33 -16.45 -23.47
CA ALA A 3 -5.57 -15.81 -23.92
C ALA A 3 -5.38 -14.38 -24.48
N ASN A 4 -4.32 -13.67 -24.10
CA ASN A 4 -4.00 -12.32 -24.56
C ASN A 4 -2.48 -12.23 -24.80
N PRO A 5 -1.97 -12.83 -25.89
CA PRO A 5 -0.54 -12.98 -26.13
C PRO A 5 0.17 -11.65 -26.46
N ASP A 6 -0.58 -10.62 -26.86
CA ASP A 6 -0.14 -9.28 -27.23
C ASP A 6 -0.28 -8.26 -26.11
N ALA A 7 -0.75 -8.68 -24.92
CA ALA A 7 -0.92 -7.79 -23.78
C ALA A 7 0.42 -7.13 -23.40
N LEU A 8 0.41 -5.80 -23.31
CA LEU A 8 1.58 -5.00 -22.92
C LEU A 8 1.82 -5.01 -21.40
N ALA A 9 0.77 -5.25 -20.61
CA ALA A 9 0.84 -5.27 -19.17
C ALA A 9 -0.19 -6.22 -18.55
N PHE A 10 0.12 -6.69 -17.35
CA PHE A 10 -0.79 -7.42 -16.47
C PHE A 10 -0.86 -6.74 -15.11
N LEU A 11 -2.07 -6.68 -14.53
CA LEU A 11 -2.33 -6.06 -13.24
C LEU A 11 -2.88 -7.11 -12.27
N GLY A 12 -2.20 -7.28 -11.15
CA GLY A 12 -2.67 -8.01 -9.99
C GLY A 12 -3.47 -7.13 -9.03
N THR A 13 -4.33 -7.72 -8.22
CA THR A 13 -5.20 -7.03 -7.25
C THR A 13 -4.70 -7.10 -5.81
N GLY A 14 -3.61 -7.81 -5.54
CA GLY A 14 -3.01 -7.93 -4.21
C GLY A 14 -1.65 -8.64 -4.22
N ASP A 15 -1.15 -8.92 -3.02
CA ASP A 15 0.17 -9.53 -2.78
C ASP A 15 0.43 -10.79 -3.61
N THR A 16 -0.51 -11.72 -3.62
CA THR A 16 -0.34 -13.02 -4.29
C THR A 16 -0.24 -12.89 -5.79
N ASP A 17 -0.99 -11.96 -6.37
CA ASP A 17 -0.90 -11.70 -7.80
C ASP A 17 0.46 -11.10 -8.16
N ALA A 18 1.00 -10.22 -7.30
CA ALA A 18 2.27 -9.54 -7.52
C ALA A 18 3.44 -10.51 -7.71
N TYR A 19 3.70 -11.37 -6.72
CA TYR A 19 4.83 -12.30 -6.82
C TYR A 19 4.58 -13.44 -7.81
N ASN A 20 3.32 -13.83 -8.05
CA ASN A 20 3.00 -14.82 -9.08
C ASN A 20 3.21 -14.27 -10.49
N LEU A 21 2.80 -13.03 -10.77
CA LEU A 21 3.06 -12.37 -12.05
C LEU A 21 4.56 -12.23 -12.28
N ALA A 22 5.33 -11.81 -11.28
CA ALA A 22 6.78 -11.77 -11.37
C ALA A 22 7.39 -13.15 -11.70
N ALA A 23 6.96 -14.19 -10.98
CA ALA A 23 7.44 -15.55 -11.22
C ALA A 23 7.11 -16.07 -12.63
N VAL A 24 5.89 -15.81 -13.11
CA VAL A 24 5.49 -16.17 -14.48
C VAL A 24 6.36 -15.41 -15.50
N ARG A 25 6.57 -14.10 -15.32
CA ARG A 25 7.40 -13.29 -16.21
C ARG A 25 8.80 -13.86 -16.36
N THR A 26 9.45 -14.14 -15.24
CA THR A 26 10.79 -14.70 -15.18
C THR A 26 10.82 -16.08 -15.84
N LYS A 27 9.86 -16.95 -15.53
CA LYS A 27 9.80 -18.32 -16.07
C LYS A 27 9.58 -18.35 -17.59
N THR A 28 8.78 -17.42 -18.12
CA THR A 28 8.42 -17.42 -19.55
C THR A 28 9.30 -16.47 -20.38
N GLY A 29 10.20 -15.71 -19.77
CA GLY A 29 10.94 -14.65 -20.47
C GLY A 29 10.02 -13.53 -20.99
N GLY A 30 8.96 -13.20 -20.26
CA GLY A 30 7.94 -12.24 -20.69
C GLY A 30 8.47 -10.80 -20.80
N THR A 31 8.17 -10.13 -21.90
CA THR A 31 8.56 -8.74 -22.17
C THR A 31 7.52 -7.70 -21.74
N TRP A 32 6.34 -8.14 -21.29
CA TRP A 32 5.28 -7.31 -20.75
C TRP A 32 5.61 -6.76 -19.35
N LEU A 33 4.92 -5.69 -18.97
CA LEU A 33 5.00 -5.11 -17.62
C LEU A 33 4.05 -5.83 -16.65
N ALA A 34 4.43 -5.94 -15.38
CA ALA A 34 3.49 -6.32 -14.33
C ALA A 34 3.47 -5.32 -13.18
N GLY A 35 2.26 -5.00 -12.74
CA GLY A 35 1.99 -4.25 -11.54
C GLY A 35 1.01 -4.99 -10.64
N ALA A 36 0.96 -4.62 -9.37
CA ALA A 36 0.00 -5.15 -8.41
C ALA A 36 -0.16 -4.21 -7.21
N PHE A 37 -0.74 -4.73 -6.12
CA PHE A 37 -0.90 -4.03 -4.84
C PHE A 37 -0.15 -4.77 -3.74
N ASP A 38 -0.01 -4.09 -2.61
CA ASP A 38 0.60 -4.57 -1.37
C ASP A 38 2.13 -4.78 -1.46
N LEU A 39 2.71 -5.21 -0.34
CA LEU A 39 4.15 -5.11 -0.05
C LEU A 39 4.73 -6.40 0.53
N ASP A 40 4.24 -7.56 0.09
CA ASP A 40 4.87 -8.84 0.39
C ASP A 40 6.39 -8.77 0.09
N PRO A 41 7.26 -9.26 1.00
CA PRO A 41 8.72 -9.22 0.80
C PRO A 41 9.18 -9.82 -0.54
N ARG A 42 8.49 -10.85 -1.06
CA ARG A 42 8.78 -11.47 -2.36
C ARG A 42 8.50 -10.51 -3.50
N SER A 43 7.41 -9.74 -3.41
CA SER A 43 7.03 -8.73 -4.40
C SER A 43 8.02 -7.56 -4.39
N LEU A 44 8.46 -7.12 -3.20
CA LEU A 44 9.50 -6.10 -3.06
C LEU A 44 10.82 -6.55 -3.68
N GLN A 45 11.21 -7.80 -3.44
CA GLN A 45 12.40 -8.38 -4.07
C GLN A 45 12.23 -8.47 -5.60
N ALA A 46 11.05 -8.87 -6.09
CA ALA A 46 10.77 -8.90 -7.52
C ALA A 46 10.87 -7.53 -8.19
N ILE A 47 10.53 -6.43 -7.48
CA ILE A 47 10.77 -5.06 -7.96
C ILE A 47 12.27 -4.76 -8.03
N LYS A 48 13.05 -5.14 -7.00
CA LYS A 48 14.51 -4.98 -7.01
C LYS A 48 15.17 -5.73 -8.16
N ASP A 49 14.71 -6.93 -8.43
CA ASP A 49 15.23 -7.80 -9.48
C ASP A 49 14.73 -7.39 -10.89
N GLY A 50 13.84 -6.40 -10.97
CA GLY A 50 13.22 -5.93 -12.22
C GLY A 50 12.19 -6.89 -12.83
N ALA A 51 11.80 -7.95 -12.10
CA ALA A 51 10.78 -8.91 -12.51
C ALA A 51 9.35 -8.36 -12.36
N LEU A 52 9.13 -7.45 -11.40
CA LEU A 52 7.88 -6.69 -11.24
C LEU A 52 8.17 -5.19 -11.50
N PHE A 53 7.33 -4.53 -12.30
CA PHE A 53 7.55 -3.11 -12.64
C PHE A 53 7.22 -2.18 -11.47
N ALA A 54 6.08 -2.42 -10.82
CA ALA A 54 5.64 -1.62 -9.68
C ALA A 54 4.69 -2.41 -8.77
N SER A 55 4.56 -1.97 -7.52
CA SER A 55 3.42 -2.32 -6.66
C SER A 55 2.86 -1.06 -6.01
N VAL A 56 1.59 -1.05 -5.62
CA VAL A 56 0.99 0.04 -4.87
C VAL A 56 0.81 -0.38 -3.42
N SER A 57 1.54 0.28 -2.52
CA SER A 57 1.29 0.21 -1.09
C SER A 57 -0.07 0.84 -0.77
N PRO A 58 -1.03 0.13 -0.17
CA PRO A 58 -2.28 0.72 0.28
C PRO A 58 -2.17 1.37 1.67
N GLU A 59 -0.96 1.41 2.25
CA GLU A 59 -0.68 2.08 3.53
C GLU A 59 -1.46 1.51 4.72
N HIS A 60 -1.58 0.17 4.79
CA HIS A 60 -2.33 -0.57 5.84
C HIS A 60 -1.96 -0.17 7.27
N PHE A 61 -0.67 0.00 7.56
CA PHE A 61 -0.20 0.37 8.89
C PHE A 61 -0.75 1.73 9.33
N LEU A 62 -0.70 2.73 8.45
CA LEU A 62 -1.23 4.06 8.73
C LEU A 62 -2.74 4.02 8.95
N LYS A 63 -3.48 3.32 8.07
CA LYS A 63 -4.94 3.12 8.21
C LYS A 63 -5.30 2.52 9.56
N GLY A 64 -4.61 1.44 9.96
CA GLY A 64 -4.83 0.79 11.26
C GLY A 64 -4.49 1.68 12.44
N ALA A 65 -3.39 2.43 12.38
CA ALA A 65 -2.99 3.35 13.43
C ALA A 65 -4.02 4.48 13.64
N LEU A 66 -4.56 5.05 12.56
CA LEU A 66 -5.57 6.11 12.65
C LEU A 66 -6.91 5.58 13.16
N ALA A 67 -7.36 4.42 12.66
CA ALA A 67 -8.58 3.79 13.15
C ALA A 67 -8.49 3.49 14.65
N GLY A 68 -7.39 2.87 15.09
CA GLY A 68 -7.16 2.56 16.51
C GLY A 68 -7.07 3.81 17.39
N TRP A 69 -6.46 4.89 16.89
CA TRP A 69 -6.44 6.16 17.63
C TRP A 69 -7.85 6.75 17.80
N LEU A 70 -8.64 6.79 16.73
CA LEU A 70 -10.03 7.28 16.77
C LEU A 70 -10.89 6.48 17.76
N GLU A 71 -10.78 5.15 17.73
CA GLU A 71 -11.48 4.26 18.67
C GLU A 71 -11.02 4.51 20.12
N ALA A 72 -9.72 4.70 20.35
CA ALA A 72 -9.18 4.97 21.68
C ALA A 72 -9.63 6.32 22.24
N GLU A 73 -9.66 7.38 21.42
CA GLU A 73 -10.16 8.70 21.84
C GLU A 73 -11.65 8.66 22.17
N HIS A 74 -12.44 7.96 21.35
CA HIS A 74 -13.86 7.75 21.63
C HIS A 74 -14.07 6.99 22.93
N GLY A 75 -13.40 5.85 23.10
CA GLY A 75 -13.53 5.01 24.30
C GLY A 75 -13.05 5.68 25.59
N ARG A 76 -11.98 6.49 25.53
CA ARG A 76 -11.38 7.12 26.71
C ARG A 76 -12.06 8.44 27.10
N ALA A 77 -12.36 9.29 26.13
CA ALA A 77 -12.78 10.67 26.37
C ALA A 77 -14.23 10.95 25.93
N GLY A 78 -14.90 10.00 25.28
CA GLY A 78 -16.22 10.20 24.71
C GLY A 78 -16.21 11.10 23.47
N THR A 79 -15.04 11.37 22.88
CA THR A 79 -14.91 12.16 21.66
C THR A 79 -15.75 11.51 20.55
N PRO A 80 -16.68 12.23 19.90
CA PRO A 80 -17.46 11.66 18.80
C PRO A 80 -16.54 11.16 17.69
N LEU A 81 -16.84 9.97 17.15
CA LEU A 81 -16.18 9.50 15.94
C LEU A 81 -16.54 10.45 14.79
N PRO A 82 -15.58 10.82 13.94
CA PRO A 82 -15.85 11.76 12.89
C PRO A 82 -16.67 11.11 11.77
N GLU A 83 -17.51 11.90 11.11
CA GLU A 83 -18.29 11.44 9.95
C GLU A 83 -17.48 11.55 8.66
N GLY A 84 -17.59 10.53 7.81
CA GLY A 84 -16.83 10.44 6.56
C GLY A 84 -16.13 9.10 6.39
N TRP A 85 -15.40 8.95 5.29
CA TRP A 85 -14.47 7.83 5.10
C TRP A 85 -13.03 8.32 5.10
N LEU A 86 -12.15 7.51 5.70
CA LEU A 86 -10.74 7.80 5.81
C LEU A 86 -10.06 7.58 4.45
N TYR A 87 -9.61 8.67 3.83
CA TYR A 87 -8.85 8.64 2.60
C TYR A 87 -7.35 8.70 2.88
N ILE A 88 -6.65 7.61 2.59
CA ILE A 88 -5.19 7.54 2.57
C ILE A 88 -4.78 7.10 1.16
N SER A 89 -4.03 7.95 0.46
CA SER A 89 -3.55 7.65 -0.89
C SER A 89 -2.56 6.48 -0.85
N GLY A 90 -2.64 5.60 -1.84
CA GLY A 90 -1.61 4.58 -2.03
C GLY A 90 -0.26 5.20 -2.44
N LEU A 91 0.83 4.52 -2.10
CA LEU A 91 2.18 4.87 -2.52
C LEU A 91 2.64 3.91 -3.62
N VAL A 92 2.95 4.45 -4.80
CA VAL A 92 3.55 3.66 -5.89
C VAL A 92 4.99 3.31 -5.50
N VAL A 93 5.30 2.02 -5.52
CA VAL A 93 6.60 1.45 -5.23
C VAL A 93 7.21 0.95 -6.53
N THR A 94 8.38 1.47 -6.86
CA THR A 94 9.16 1.13 -8.06
C THR A 94 10.62 0.96 -7.67
N SER A 95 11.49 0.61 -8.63
CA SER A 95 12.94 0.58 -8.40
C SER A 95 13.50 1.90 -7.87
N ALA A 96 12.84 3.04 -8.12
CA ALA A 96 13.30 4.35 -7.67
C ALA A 96 13.19 4.58 -6.15
N ASN A 97 12.29 3.86 -5.46
CA ASN A 97 12.08 4.04 -4.01
C ASN A 97 12.12 2.73 -3.21
N ILE A 98 12.37 1.59 -3.87
CA ILE A 98 12.25 0.27 -3.28
C ILE A 98 13.11 0.06 -2.03
N ASP A 99 14.32 0.62 -1.97
CA ASP A 99 15.20 0.46 -0.80
C ASP A 99 14.62 1.12 0.45
N GLY A 100 14.06 2.32 0.31
CA GLY A 100 13.37 3.00 1.40
C GLY A 100 12.15 2.22 1.87
N ILE A 101 11.41 1.59 0.94
CA ILE A 101 10.24 0.77 1.27
C ILE A 101 10.63 -0.53 1.95
N VAL A 102 11.70 -1.20 1.51
CA VAL A 102 12.22 -2.39 2.18
C VAL A 102 12.65 -2.03 3.61
N ALA A 103 13.39 -0.94 3.80
CA ALA A 103 13.78 -0.47 5.14
C ALA A 103 12.55 -0.17 6.03
N ARG A 104 11.53 0.50 5.48
CA ARG A 104 10.25 0.76 6.15
C ARG A 104 9.57 -0.53 6.63
N GLN A 105 9.61 -1.61 5.85
CA GLN A 105 8.89 -2.86 6.15
C GLN A 105 9.62 -3.82 7.10
N GLN A 106 10.86 -3.52 7.51
CA GLN A 106 11.69 -4.44 8.31
C GLN A 106 11.09 -4.79 9.69
N SER A 107 10.33 -3.88 10.30
CA SER A 107 9.74 -4.08 11.63
C SER A 107 8.60 -3.10 11.87
N ASP A 108 7.79 -3.36 12.89
CA ASP A 108 6.74 -2.42 13.30
C ASP A 108 7.33 -1.09 13.83
N ALA A 109 8.51 -1.12 14.45
CA ALA A 109 9.24 0.09 14.84
C ALA A 109 9.65 0.93 13.63
N SER A 110 10.12 0.29 12.54
CA SER A 110 10.47 0.97 11.29
C SER A 110 9.25 1.60 10.62
N LYS A 111 8.13 0.87 10.58
CA LYS A 111 6.85 1.40 10.06
C LYS A 111 6.40 2.58 10.91
N LEU A 112 6.39 2.45 12.23
CA LEU A 112 5.99 3.53 13.14
C LEU A 112 6.87 4.77 12.96
N ALA A 113 8.19 4.62 12.89
CA ALA A 113 9.11 5.73 12.66
C ALA A 113 8.81 6.45 11.33
N TRP A 114 8.51 5.70 10.27
CA TRP A 114 8.14 6.25 8.97
C TRP A 114 6.81 6.99 8.99
N PHE A 115 5.80 6.45 9.68
CA PHE A 115 4.43 6.98 9.68
C PHE A 115 4.13 7.99 10.78
N LYS A 116 5.01 8.13 11.78
CA LYS A 116 4.80 9.01 12.92
C LYS A 116 4.41 10.44 12.50
N PRO A 117 5.08 11.10 11.54
CA PRO A 117 4.67 12.43 11.10
C PRO A 117 3.24 12.49 10.51
N GLN A 118 2.85 11.46 9.74
CA GLN A 118 1.52 11.35 9.13
C GLN A 118 0.45 11.09 10.20
N ILE A 119 0.77 10.27 11.20
CA ILE A 119 -0.10 10.00 12.34
C ILE A 119 -0.29 11.29 13.14
N GLU A 120 0.77 11.98 13.55
CA GLU A 120 0.70 13.25 14.30
C GLU A 120 -0.09 14.33 13.56
N LYS A 121 0.08 14.39 12.23
CA LYS A 121 -0.69 15.31 11.40
C LYS A 121 -2.18 14.93 11.37
N ALA A 122 -2.49 13.64 11.22
CA ALA A 122 -3.86 13.16 11.18
C ALA A 122 -4.59 13.28 12.52
N THR A 123 -3.89 13.10 13.63
CA THR A 123 -4.50 13.18 14.96
C THR A 123 -4.67 14.61 15.44
N SER A 124 -3.90 15.57 14.91
CA SER A 124 -4.06 16.99 15.21
C SER A 124 -5.17 17.67 14.40
N ASP A 125 -5.50 17.15 13.20
CA ASP A 125 -6.66 17.58 12.40
C ASP A 125 -7.26 16.38 11.65
N PRO A 126 -8.13 15.56 12.28
CA PRO A 126 -8.72 14.39 11.64
C PRO A 126 -9.52 14.70 10.37
N GLY A 127 -10.08 15.92 10.27
CA GLY A 127 -10.87 16.38 9.13
C GLY A 127 -10.09 16.36 7.82
N MET A 128 -8.78 16.53 7.85
CA MET A 128 -7.96 16.60 6.63
C MET A 128 -7.93 15.27 5.84
N PHE A 129 -8.11 14.13 6.52
CA PHE A 129 -8.09 12.80 5.91
C PHE A 129 -9.49 12.25 5.63
N LEU A 130 -10.53 12.97 6.03
CA LEU A 130 -11.90 12.55 5.81
C LEU A 130 -12.42 13.05 4.47
N ARG A 131 -13.26 12.20 3.89
CA ARG A 131 -14.03 12.51 2.69
C ARG A 131 -15.50 12.22 2.95
N PRO A 132 -16.42 12.96 2.31
CA PRO A 132 -17.85 12.71 2.42
C PRO A 132 -18.23 11.27 2.09
N LEU A 133 -19.15 10.67 2.85
CA LEU A 133 -19.59 9.27 2.66
C LEU A 133 -20.25 9.03 1.31
N ASP A 134 -20.93 10.03 0.75
CA ASP A 134 -21.52 9.97 -0.60
C ASP A 134 -20.47 9.89 -1.73
N GLN A 135 -19.19 10.07 -1.39
CA GLN A 135 -18.05 9.89 -2.29
C GLN A 135 -17.31 8.56 -2.08
N ALA A 136 -17.70 7.74 -1.10
CA ALA A 136 -17.19 6.38 -0.98
C ALA A 136 -17.78 5.55 -2.12
N ARG A 137 -16.95 5.21 -3.11
CA ARG A 137 -17.33 4.42 -4.29
C ARG A 137 -16.59 3.11 -4.32
#